data_AF-A0A7C7X5Y6-F1
#
_entry.id   AF-A0A7C7X5Y6-F1
#
_cell.length_a   1.000
_cell.length_b   1.000
_cell.length_c   1.000
_cell.angle_alpha   90.00
_cell.angle_beta   90.00
_cell.angle_gamma   90.00
#
_symmetry.space_group_name_H-M   'P 1'
#
loop_
_entity.id
_entity.type
_entity.pdbx_description
1 polymer ?
#
loop_
_entity_poly.entity_id
_entity_poly.type
_entity_poly.pdbx_seq_one_letter_code
_entity_poly.pdbx_strand_id
1 'polypeptide(L)'
;MTPAKRRRIWPLIIGAMCLVLVPTANRAVRPEIARWYLAAAEDELVDGIWYARRKAESDGAIEENRVLAKGAILRADRLLEESVSWGGRSWHYFTIRSRRDRVVGNVDTAILNLEEAIKRAPPTEKYALLSLLASLELRRRSGRAIGLYKNILESVESSSDQRLHSNALNGLAYSRAIHRFELDAALKDIDQAIEIHEALVADLQANSWRASWFSKPTEPEPIDATLIQFRDTRGFILLGLGNKKAARAQFDIIWKSFDDWFKQQQSADAAFLINERKSRVDIRMIPNHLGATHHSAAVIMYHRMLTLDRNADQKELESLDKRIRSLGYEPTRLLF
;
A
#
# COMPACT_ATOMS: atom_id res chain seq x y z
N MET A 1 11.32 -15.32 65.42
CA MET A 1 12.51 -14.83 64.70
C MET A 1 12.95 -13.50 65.31
N THR A 2 14.19 -13.37 65.78
CA THR A 2 14.63 -12.15 66.48
C THR A 2 14.66 -10.94 65.54
N PRO A 3 14.47 -9.71 66.03
CA PRO A 3 14.56 -8.48 65.23
C PRO A 3 15.89 -8.39 64.44
N ALA A 4 16.97 -8.90 65.02
CA ALA A 4 18.28 -8.99 64.39
C ALA A 4 18.31 -9.92 63.16
N LYS A 5 17.61 -11.07 63.21
CA LYS A 5 17.47 -11.98 62.06
C LYS A 5 16.59 -11.37 60.95
N ARG A 6 15.53 -10.62 61.30
CA ARG A 6 14.73 -9.88 60.30
C ARG A 6 15.58 -8.85 59.54
N ARG A 7 16.45 -8.09 60.24
CA ARG A 7 17.34 -7.11 59.61
C ARG A 7 18.36 -7.72 58.62
N ARG A 8 18.78 -8.97 58.83
CA ARG A 8 19.71 -9.67 57.91
C ARG A 8 19.04 -10.28 56.67
N ILE A 9 17.75 -10.61 56.76
CA ILE A 9 17.02 -11.29 55.67
C ILE A 9 16.51 -10.30 54.60
N TRP A 10 16.12 -9.09 54.99
CA TRP A 10 15.60 -8.09 54.04
C TRP A 10 16.55 -7.70 52.90
N PRO A 11 17.85 -7.43 53.13
CA PRO A 11 18.79 -7.16 52.04
C PRO A 11 18.94 -8.32 51.06
N LEU A 12 18.85 -9.57 51.54
CA LEU A 12 18.91 -10.76 50.68
C LEU A 12 17.66 -10.90 49.82
N ILE A 13 16.47 -10.64 50.39
CA ILE A 13 15.21 -10.63 49.63
C ILE A 13 15.22 -9.52 48.58
N ILE A 14 15.64 -8.31 48.95
CA ILE A 14 15.75 -7.17 48.01
C ILE A 14 16.77 -7.49 46.92
N GLY A 15 17.94 -8.02 47.28
CA GLY A 15 18.96 -8.45 46.31
C GLY A 15 18.42 -9.49 45.33
N ALA A 16 17.73 -10.52 45.82
CA ALA A 16 17.09 -11.53 44.99
C ALA A 16 15.99 -10.95 44.10
N MET A 17 15.15 -10.06 44.61
CA MET A 17 14.13 -9.35 43.81
C MET A 17 14.77 -8.49 42.73
N CYS A 18 15.82 -7.72 43.03
CA CYS A 18 16.54 -6.92 42.03
C CYS A 18 17.18 -7.80 40.95
N LEU A 19 17.77 -8.94 41.32
CA LEU A 19 18.35 -9.90 40.37
C LEU A 19 17.32 -10.47 39.39
N VAL A 20 16.05 -10.57 39.78
CA VAL A 20 14.97 -11.09 38.91
C VAL A 20 14.27 -9.95 38.17
N LEU A 21 13.89 -8.88 38.87
CA LEU A 21 13.07 -7.81 38.34
C LEU A 21 13.83 -6.89 37.40
N VAL A 22 15.10 -6.57 37.67
CA VAL A 22 15.86 -5.63 36.82
C VAL A 22 16.09 -6.21 35.42
N PRO A 23 16.54 -7.47 35.23
CA PRO A 23 16.65 -8.04 33.89
C PRO A 23 15.31 -8.18 33.19
N THR A 24 14.24 -8.50 33.93
CA THR A 24 12.89 -8.66 33.38
C THR A 24 12.32 -7.33 32.90
N ALA A 25 12.41 -6.28 33.72
CA ALA A 25 12.03 -4.93 33.35
C ALA A 25 12.89 -4.41 32.18
N ASN A 26 14.20 -4.65 32.19
CA ASN A 26 15.08 -4.27 31.09
C ASN A 26 14.70 -4.98 29.77
N ARG A 27 14.34 -6.27 29.81
CA ARG A 27 13.85 -7.00 28.63
C ARG A 27 12.52 -6.48 28.10
N ALA A 28 11.63 -5.99 28.97
CA ALA A 28 10.34 -5.45 28.57
C ALA A 28 10.41 -4.00 28.07
N VAL A 29 11.22 -3.16 28.72
CA VAL A 29 11.32 -1.72 28.44
C VAL A 29 12.09 -1.44 27.15
N ARG A 30 13.17 -2.19 26.86
CA ARG A 30 14.01 -1.93 25.68
C ARG A 30 13.24 -2.05 24.33
N PRO A 31 12.44 -3.10 24.06
CA PRO A 31 11.64 -3.18 22.86
C PRO A 31 10.61 -2.05 22.73
N GLU A 32 10.05 -1.61 23.86
CA GLU A 32 9.06 -0.52 23.87
C GLU A 32 9.70 0.83 23.55
N ILE A 33 10.86 1.13 24.14
CA ILE A 33 11.64 2.32 23.77
C ILE A 33 12.04 2.27 22.30
N ALA A 34 12.53 1.11 21.82
CA ALA A 34 12.85 0.93 20.41
C ALA A 34 11.63 1.20 19.50
N ARG A 35 10.43 0.73 19.90
CA ARG A 35 9.16 0.97 19.21
C ARG A 35 8.80 2.46 19.14
N TRP A 36 9.02 3.22 20.22
CA TRP A 36 8.79 4.67 20.22
C TRP A 36 9.73 5.40 19.25
N TYR A 37 11.01 5.03 19.23
CA TYR A 37 11.95 5.61 18.25
C TYR A 37 11.55 5.28 16.81
N LEU A 38 11.06 4.06 16.53
CA LEU A 38 10.55 3.71 15.21
C LEU A 38 9.32 4.55 14.84
N ALA A 39 8.37 4.71 15.76
CA ALA A 39 7.19 5.55 15.53
C ALA A 39 7.58 7.01 15.24
N ALA A 40 8.52 7.56 16.02
CA ALA A 40 9.03 8.92 15.79
C ALA A 40 9.76 9.05 14.44
N ALA A 41 10.54 8.05 14.03
CA ALA A 41 11.20 8.05 12.72
C ALA A 41 10.18 8.00 11.57
N GLU A 42 9.10 7.22 11.75
CA GLU A 42 8.01 7.17 10.80
C GLU A 42 7.28 8.51 10.70
N ASP A 43 6.99 9.15 11.84
CA ASP A 43 6.41 10.48 11.90
C ASP A 43 7.29 11.50 11.19
N GLU A 44 8.61 11.53 11.44
CA GLU A 44 9.53 12.47 10.77
C GLU A 44 9.54 12.30 9.25
N LEU A 45 9.52 11.06 8.74
CA LEU A 45 9.42 10.82 7.30
C LEU A 45 8.08 11.33 6.78
N VAL A 46 6.98 10.98 7.42
CA VAL A 46 5.63 11.34 6.95
C VAL A 46 5.44 12.86 7.02
N ASP A 47 5.74 13.50 8.15
CA ASP A 47 5.65 14.94 8.39
C ASP A 47 6.53 15.72 7.44
N GLY A 48 7.81 15.37 7.41
CA GLY A 48 8.80 16.16 6.69
C GLY A 48 8.61 16.12 5.18
N ILE A 49 8.23 14.95 4.64
CA ILE A 49 7.94 14.80 3.22
C ILE A 49 6.63 15.48 2.86
N TRP A 50 5.59 15.32 3.68
CA TRP A 50 4.30 15.95 3.45
C TRP A 50 4.42 17.48 3.47
N TYR A 51 5.13 18.03 4.46
CA TYR A 51 5.35 19.47 4.59
C TYR A 51 6.16 20.02 3.40
N ALA A 52 7.24 19.33 3.01
CA ALA A 52 8.03 19.69 1.85
C ALA A 52 7.19 19.64 0.55
N ARG A 53 6.32 18.65 0.38
CA ARG A 53 5.46 18.57 -0.80
C ARG A 53 4.43 19.70 -0.85
N ARG A 54 3.75 19.96 0.26
CA ARG A 54 2.71 21.00 0.32
C ARG A 54 3.29 22.39 0.05
N LYS A 55 4.48 22.67 0.59
CA LYS A 55 5.19 23.93 0.35
C LYS A 55 5.67 24.05 -1.11
N ALA A 56 6.00 22.94 -1.77
CA ALA A 56 6.26 22.93 -3.21
C ALA A 56 5.05 23.34 -4.04
N GLU A 57 3.88 22.82 -3.67
CA GLU A 57 2.62 23.09 -4.35
C GLU A 57 2.15 24.54 -4.14
N SER A 58 2.42 25.15 -2.97
CA SER A 58 2.02 26.54 -2.70
C SER A 58 2.98 27.59 -3.27
N ASP A 59 4.29 27.38 -3.15
CA ASP A 59 5.27 28.45 -3.33
C ASP A 59 6.06 28.31 -4.66
N GLY A 60 5.91 27.18 -5.38
CA GLY A 60 6.70 26.86 -6.57
C GLY A 60 8.21 26.69 -6.30
N ALA A 61 8.64 26.77 -5.04
CA ALA A 61 10.03 26.82 -4.62
C ALA A 61 10.65 25.41 -4.47
N ILE A 62 10.93 24.74 -5.59
CA ILE A 62 11.44 23.35 -5.61
C ILE A 62 12.67 23.13 -4.70
N GLU A 63 13.57 24.12 -4.60
CA GLU A 63 14.83 23.96 -3.85
C GLU A 63 14.65 24.00 -2.32
N GLU A 64 13.77 24.85 -1.80
CA GLU A 64 13.50 24.89 -0.36
C GLU A 64 12.89 23.58 0.16
N ASN A 65 12.10 22.92 -0.69
CA ASN A 65 11.50 21.63 -0.37
C ASN A 65 12.50 20.49 -0.32
N ARG A 66 13.53 20.53 -1.18
CA ARG A 66 14.64 19.57 -1.11
C ARG A 66 15.38 19.68 0.22
N VAL A 67 15.58 20.89 0.72
CA VAL A 67 16.23 21.11 2.03
C VAL A 67 15.37 20.57 3.16
N LEU A 68 14.05 20.84 3.16
CA LEU A 68 13.13 20.34 4.18
C LEU A 68 13.03 18.81 4.19
N ALA A 69 12.87 18.19 3.02
CA ALA A 69 12.83 16.74 2.89
C ALA A 69 14.15 16.10 3.36
N LYS A 70 15.30 16.68 2.99
CA LYS A 70 16.62 16.22 3.44
C LYS A 70 16.76 16.30 4.97
N GLY A 71 16.29 17.39 5.58
CA GLY A 71 16.31 17.56 7.03
C GLY A 71 15.49 16.50 7.75
N ALA A 72 14.32 16.16 7.23
CA ALA A 72 13.46 15.11 7.77
C ALA A 72 14.08 13.72 7.66
N ILE A 73 14.66 13.40 6.52
CA ILE A 73 15.38 12.13 6.30
C ILE A 73 16.52 11.97 7.32
N LEU A 74 17.31 13.03 7.56
CA LEU A 74 18.40 12.98 8.54
C LEU A 74 17.92 12.78 9.98
N ARG A 75 16.78 13.38 10.36
CA ARG A 75 16.18 13.15 11.69
C ARG A 75 15.64 11.73 11.82
N ALA A 76 14.95 11.23 10.80
CA ALA A 76 14.48 9.85 10.76
C ALA A 76 15.64 8.85 10.85
N ASP A 77 16.74 9.08 10.13
CA ASP A 77 17.93 8.23 10.18
C ASP A 77 18.54 8.17 11.59
N ARG A 78 18.63 9.32 12.28
CA ARG A 78 19.09 9.36 13.68
C ARG A 78 18.17 8.54 14.60
N LEU A 79 16.85 8.70 14.46
CA LEU A 79 15.88 7.96 15.28
C LEU A 79 15.93 6.45 15.02
N LEU A 80 16.19 6.04 13.77
CA LEU A 80 16.42 4.64 13.41
C LEU A 80 17.68 4.07 14.06
N GLU A 81 18.79 4.83 14.07
CA GLU A 81 20.03 4.45 14.78
C GLU A 81 19.81 4.29 16.29
N GLU A 82 19.10 5.24 16.89
CA GLU A 82 18.70 5.17 18.29
C GLU A 82 17.87 3.91 18.57
N SER A 83 16.85 3.62 17.74
CA SER A 83 16.05 2.40 17.87
C SER A 83 16.91 1.13 17.87
N VAL A 84 17.92 1.06 16.99
CA VAL A 84 18.85 -0.09 16.94
C VAL A 84 19.64 -0.25 18.24
N SER A 85 20.07 0.84 18.88
CA SER A 85 20.77 0.79 20.19
C SER A 85 19.90 0.15 21.29
N TRP A 86 18.58 0.31 21.17
CA TRP A 86 17.58 -0.31 22.04
C TRP A 86 17.15 -1.72 21.59
N GLY A 87 17.76 -2.28 20.54
CA GLY A 87 17.45 -3.61 20.01
C GLY A 87 16.38 -3.62 18.91
N GLY A 88 16.01 -2.46 18.37
CA GLY A 88 14.95 -2.26 17.39
C GLY A 88 15.26 -2.72 15.96
N ARG A 89 15.74 -3.95 15.75
CA ARG A 89 15.87 -4.56 14.41
C ARG A 89 14.69 -5.47 14.07
N SER A 90 13.47 -4.98 14.33
CA SER A 90 12.22 -5.67 13.96
C SER A 90 11.94 -5.52 12.46
N TRP A 91 10.93 -6.21 11.95
CA TRP A 91 10.47 -5.99 10.57
C TRP A 91 10.06 -4.52 10.33
N HIS A 92 9.47 -3.84 11.33
CA HIS A 92 9.04 -2.43 11.24
C HIS A 92 10.21 -1.46 11.03
N TYR A 93 11.38 -1.76 11.59
CA TYR A 93 12.60 -0.99 11.31
C TYR A 93 12.95 -1.02 9.82
N PHE A 94 12.89 -2.20 9.20
CA PHE A 94 13.23 -2.37 7.80
C PHE A 94 12.16 -1.78 6.86
N THR A 95 10.88 -1.75 7.25
CA THR A 95 9.83 -1.07 6.46
C THR A 95 10.01 0.44 6.45
N ILE A 96 10.35 1.05 7.58
CA ILE A 96 10.61 2.49 7.67
C ILE A 96 11.85 2.85 6.83
N ARG A 97 12.93 2.05 6.90
CA ARG A 97 14.10 2.24 6.03
C ARG A 97 13.76 2.11 4.56
N SER A 98 12.94 1.12 4.18
CA SER A 98 12.47 0.99 2.79
C SER A 98 11.70 2.22 2.34
N ARG A 99 10.79 2.76 3.17
CA ARG A 99 10.07 4.00 2.89
C ARG A 99 11.04 5.17 2.69
N ARG A 100 12.00 5.34 3.61
CA ARG A 100 13.05 6.37 3.50
C ARG A 100 13.81 6.24 2.17
N ASP A 101 14.24 5.03 1.82
CA ASP A 101 15.02 4.79 0.61
C ASP A 101 14.22 5.07 -0.67
N ARG A 102 12.92 4.74 -0.67
CA ARG A 102 12.03 5.13 -1.79
C ARG A 102 11.92 6.63 -1.97
N VAL A 103 11.90 7.38 -0.87
CA VAL A 103 11.75 8.85 -0.89
C VAL A 103 13.00 9.50 -1.47
N VAL A 104 14.18 8.98 -1.16
CA VAL A 104 15.45 9.46 -1.76
C VAL A 104 15.71 8.88 -3.16
N GLY A 105 14.82 8.01 -3.67
CA GLY A 105 14.94 7.39 -4.99
C GLY A 105 15.85 6.14 -5.04
N ASN A 106 16.33 5.66 -3.90
CA ASN A 106 17.17 4.46 -3.79
C ASN A 106 16.34 3.17 -3.79
N VAL A 107 15.65 2.90 -4.91
CA VAL A 107 14.70 1.78 -5.02
C VAL A 107 15.36 0.41 -4.73
N ASP A 108 16.60 0.21 -5.16
CA ASP A 108 17.33 -1.06 -4.92
C ASP A 108 17.57 -1.30 -3.42
N THR A 109 17.94 -0.26 -2.68
CA THR A 109 18.13 -0.37 -1.22
C THR A 109 16.79 -0.57 -0.51
N ALA A 110 15.74 0.10 -1.00
CA ALA A 110 14.39 -0.08 -0.47
C ALA A 110 13.89 -1.52 -0.60
N ILE A 111 14.21 -2.18 -1.72
CA ILE A 111 13.92 -3.60 -1.98
C ILE A 111 14.67 -4.49 -0.97
N LEU A 112 15.98 -4.32 -0.82
CA LEU A 112 16.78 -5.10 0.13
C LEU A 112 16.24 -4.98 1.57
N ASN A 113 15.82 -3.76 1.96
CA ASN A 113 15.18 -3.56 3.25
C ASN A 113 13.85 -4.32 3.36
N LEU A 114 12.99 -4.31 2.34
CA LEU A 114 11.74 -5.08 2.39
C LEU A 114 11.95 -6.58 2.44
N GLU A 115 12.92 -7.11 1.69
CA GLU A 115 13.29 -8.53 1.78
C GLU A 115 13.69 -8.89 3.22
N GLU A 116 14.44 -8.02 3.89
CA GLU A 116 14.87 -8.22 5.25
C GLU A 116 13.71 -8.07 6.28
N ALA A 117 12.75 -7.20 5.98
CA ALA A 117 11.49 -7.08 6.73
C ALA A 117 10.65 -8.35 6.63
N ILE A 118 10.46 -8.90 5.43
CA ILE A 118 9.67 -10.11 5.15
C ILE A 118 10.23 -11.31 5.92
N LYS A 119 11.56 -11.46 5.99
CA LYS A 119 12.21 -12.54 6.76
C LYS A 119 11.84 -12.52 8.25
N ARG A 120 11.53 -11.35 8.80
CA ARG A 120 11.29 -11.11 10.24
C ARG A 120 9.82 -10.90 10.60
N ALA A 121 8.99 -10.60 9.62
CA ALA A 121 7.59 -10.27 9.85
C ALA A 121 6.81 -11.51 10.31
N PRO A 122 5.81 -11.35 11.18
CA PRO A 122 4.83 -12.41 11.43
C PRO A 122 4.02 -12.68 10.15
N PRO A 123 3.40 -13.86 9.99
CA PRO A 123 2.65 -14.22 8.78
C PRO A 123 1.61 -13.18 8.35
N THR A 124 0.92 -12.56 9.32
CA THR A 124 -0.10 -11.52 9.08
C THR A 124 0.46 -10.28 8.37
N GLU A 125 1.72 -9.94 8.63
CA GLU A 125 2.38 -8.76 8.07
C GLU A 125 3.17 -9.08 6.80
N LYS A 126 3.68 -10.32 6.67
CA LYS A 126 4.47 -10.75 5.51
C LYS A 126 3.78 -10.47 4.18
N TYR A 127 2.45 -10.61 4.13
CA TYR A 127 1.68 -10.33 2.92
C TYR A 127 1.80 -8.86 2.48
N ALA A 128 1.49 -7.91 3.37
CA ALA A 128 1.51 -6.49 3.02
C ALA A 128 2.91 -6.09 2.53
N LEU A 129 3.93 -6.68 3.13
CA LEU A 129 5.33 -6.50 2.73
C LEU A 129 5.68 -7.15 1.41
N LEU A 130 5.18 -8.35 1.12
CA LEU A 130 5.36 -9.03 -0.16
C LEU A 130 4.66 -8.29 -1.29
N SER A 131 3.43 -7.80 -1.07
CA SER A 131 2.70 -6.97 -2.03
C SER A 131 3.43 -5.65 -2.28
N LEU A 132 3.97 -5.03 -1.24
CA LEU A 132 4.79 -3.83 -1.39
C LEU A 132 6.08 -4.11 -2.16
N LEU A 133 6.79 -5.20 -1.83
CA LEU A 133 8.00 -5.60 -2.54
C LEU A 133 7.70 -5.90 -4.02
N ALA A 134 6.63 -6.64 -4.30
CA ALA A 134 6.21 -6.95 -5.66
C ALA A 134 5.86 -5.69 -6.45
N SER A 135 5.22 -4.70 -5.82
CA SER A 135 4.96 -3.40 -6.45
C SER A 135 6.24 -2.62 -6.81
N LEU A 136 7.31 -2.74 -6.02
CA LEU A 136 8.60 -2.12 -6.33
C LEU A 136 9.34 -2.87 -7.43
N GLU A 137 9.29 -4.20 -7.41
CA GLU A 137 9.88 -5.02 -8.46
C GLU A 137 9.17 -4.83 -9.82
N LEU A 138 7.85 -4.59 -9.79
CA LEU A 138 7.07 -4.19 -10.97
C LEU A 138 7.57 -2.87 -11.55
N ARG A 139 7.80 -1.85 -10.72
CA ARG A 139 8.37 -0.56 -11.16
C ARG A 139 9.78 -0.70 -11.73
N ARG A 140 10.56 -1.67 -11.23
CA ARG A 140 11.86 -2.03 -11.81
C ARG A 140 11.76 -2.84 -13.09
N ARG A 141 10.55 -3.27 -13.46
CA ARG A 141 10.30 -4.19 -14.57
C ARG A 141 11.12 -5.47 -14.40
N SER A 142 11.22 -5.97 -13.18
CA SER A 142 11.90 -7.24 -12.94
C SER A 142 10.89 -8.39 -12.94
N GLY A 143 11.28 -9.52 -13.54
CA GLY A 143 10.50 -10.76 -13.47
C GLY A 143 10.39 -11.33 -12.04
N ARG A 144 11.07 -10.74 -11.04
CA ARG A 144 11.05 -11.20 -9.64
C ARG A 144 9.66 -11.04 -9.02
N ALA A 145 8.89 -10.03 -9.44
CA ALA A 145 7.53 -9.82 -8.95
C ALA A 145 6.64 -11.07 -9.14
N ILE A 146 6.80 -11.77 -10.27
CA ILE A 146 6.07 -13.01 -10.56
C ILE A 146 6.38 -14.09 -9.51
N GLY A 147 7.65 -14.29 -9.18
CA GLY A 147 8.06 -15.25 -8.15
C GLY A 147 7.54 -14.88 -6.76
N LEU A 148 7.52 -13.59 -6.42
CA LEU A 148 6.99 -13.11 -5.14
C LEU A 148 5.48 -13.35 -5.01
N TYR A 149 4.70 -13.05 -6.06
CA TYR A 149 3.26 -13.32 -6.03
C TYR A 149 2.94 -14.82 -5.98
N LYS A 150 3.73 -15.67 -6.63
CA LYS A 150 3.59 -17.13 -6.47
C LYS A 150 3.80 -17.58 -5.02
N ASN A 151 4.84 -17.07 -4.36
CA ASN A 151 5.07 -17.36 -2.94
C ASN A 151 3.93 -16.85 -2.05
N ILE A 152 3.34 -15.69 -2.38
CA ILE A 152 2.13 -15.22 -1.68
C ILE A 152 1.02 -16.25 -1.86
N LEU A 153 0.69 -16.65 -3.08
CA LEU A 153 -0.41 -17.59 -3.35
C LEU A 153 -0.25 -18.91 -2.60
N GLU A 154 0.94 -19.50 -2.61
CA GLU A 154 1.25 -20.71 -1.83
C GLU A 154 0.98 -20.54 -0.33
N SER A 155 1.27 -19.34 0.22
CA SER A 155 0.97 -19.05 1.62
C SER A 155 -0.52 -18.81 1.88
N VAL A 156 -1.24 -18.21 0.93
CA VAL A 156 -2.64 -17.82 1.08
C VAL A 156 -3.58 -19.01 0.96
N GLU A 157 -3.26 -20.00 0.12
CA GLU A 157 -4.02 -21.25 0.02
C GLU A 157 -4.19 -21.93 1.39
N SER A 158 -3.23 -21.75 2.30
CA SER A 158 -3.31 -22.27 3.67
C SER A 158 -4.15 -21.43 4.65
N SER A 159 -4.46 -20.17 4.31
CA SER A 159 -5.02 -19.17 5.24
C SER A 159 -6.54 -18.99 5.15
N SER A 160 -7.21 -19.60 4.15
CA SER A 160 -8.63 -19.40 3.81
C SER A 160 -9.07 -17.96 3.53
N ASP A 161 -8.14 -16.99 3.47
CA ASP A 161 -8.44 -15.59 3.17
C ASP A 161 -8.65 -15.39 1.66
N GLN A 162 -9.91 -15.47 1.24
CA GLN A 162 -10.31 -15.32 -0.16
C GLN A 162 -10.03 -13.92 -0.72
N ARG A 163 -10.13 -12.87 0.10
CA ARG A 163 -9.84 -11.50 -0.34
C ARG A 163 -8.36 -11.35 -0.66
N LEU A 164 -7.54 -11.99 0.16
CA LEU A 164 -6.11 -12.03 -0.04
C LEU A 164 -5.74 -12.79 -1.31
N HIS A 165 -6.42 -13.91 -1.53
CA HIS A 165 -6.21 -14.80 -2.66
C HIS A 165 -6.50 -14.07 -3.98
N SER A 166 -7.65 -13.41 -4.09
CA SER A 166 -8.03 -12.68 -5.30
C SER A 166 -7.06 -11.54 -5.62
N ASN A 167 -6.61 -10.79 -4.61
CA ASN A 167 -5.62 -9.72 -4.79
C ASN A 167 -4.25 -10.24 -5.24
N ALA A 168 -3.80 -11.36 -4.68
CA ALA A 168 -2.53 -11.97 -5.08
C ALA A 168 -2.57 -12.50 -6.53
N LEU A 169 -3.70 -13.10 -6.94
CA LEU A 169 -3.93 -13.53 -8.32
C LEU A 169 -3.92 -12.34 -9.29
N ASN A 170 -4.62 -11.25 -8.97
CA ASN A 170 -4.59 -10.03 -9.78
C ASN A 170 -3.17 -9.45 -9.90
N GLY A 171 -2.41 -9.39 -8.81
CA GLY A 171 -1.03 -8.92 -8.81
C GLY A 171 -0.10 -9.79 -9.67
N LEU A 172 -0.26 -11.12 -9.61
CA LEU A 172 0.46 -12.07 -10.46
C LEU A 172 0.12 -11.88 -11.94
N ALA A 173 -1.17 -11.80 -12.26
CA ALA A 173 -1.67 -11.61 -13.61
C ALA A 173 -1.17 -10.28 -14.21
N TYR A 174 -1.23 -9.20 -13.45
CA TYR A 174 -0.74 -7.89 -13.88
C TYR A 174 0.77 -7.89 -14.11
N SER A 175 1.54 -8.55 -13.22
CA SER A 175 2.99 -8.70 -13.38
C SER A 175 3.36 -9.42 -14.67
N ARG A 176 2.67 -10.53 -14.97
CA ARG A 176 2.81 -11.25 -16.24
C ARG A 176 2.45 -10.38 -17.44
N ALA A 177 1.38 -9.59 -17.34
CA ALA A 177 0.92 -8.70 -18.39
C ALA A 177 1.94 -7.62 -18.76
N ILE A 178 2.51 -6.92 -17.76
CA ILE A 178 3.56 -5.90 -17.96
C ILE A 178 4.76 -6.49 -18.72
N HIS A 179 5.15 -7.71 -18.37
CA HIS A 179 6.29 -8.40 -18.98
C HIS A 179 5.96 -9.13 -20.27
N ARG A 180 4.70 -9.13 -20.71
CA ARG A 180 4.21 -9.92 -21.86
C ARG A 180 4.60 -11.39 -21.77
N PHE A 181 4.53 -11.94 -20.56
CA PHE A 181 5.01 -13.27 -20.23
C PHE A 181 3.83 -14.14 -19.79
N GLU A 182 3.70 -15.36 -20.32
CA GLU A 182 2.62 -16.32 -19.97
C GLU A 182 1.21 -15.67 -19.95
N LEU A 183 0.86 -14.91 -21.00
CA LEU A 183 -0.38 -14.12 -21.02
C LEU A 183 -1.66 -14.96 -20.91
N ASP A 184 -1.67 -16.19 -21.43
CA ASP A 184 -2.79 -17.11 -21.24
C ASP A 184 -2.96 -17.54 -19.77
N ALA A 185 -1.84 -17.77 -19.07
CA ALA A 185 -1.88 -18.07 -17.63
C ALA A 185 -2.31 -16.83 -16.82
N ALA A 186 -1.84 -15.64 -17.23
CA ALA A 186 -2.29 -14.39 -16.63
C ALA A 186 -3.81 -14.20 -16.79
N LEU A 187 -4.36 -14.52 -17.97
CA LEU A 187 -5.79 -14.45 -18.23
C LEU A 187 -6.58 -15.41 -17.33
N LYS A 188 -6.08 -16.64 -17.14
CA LYS A 188 -6.70 -17.61 -16.23
C LYS A 188 -6.69 -17.11 -14.78
N ASP A 189 -5.56 -16.59 -14.31
CA ASP A 189 -5.41 -16.12 -12.94
C ASP A 189 -6.32 -14.90 -12.65
N ILE A 190 -6.43 -13.96 -13.59
CA ILE A 190 -7.32 -12.80 -13.41
C ILE A 190 -8.80 -13.18 -13.48
N ASP A 191 -9.18 -14.16 -14.32
CA ASP A 191 -10.55 -14.67 -14.37
C ASP A 191 -10.92 -15.32 -13.02
N GLN A 192 -10.01 -16.10 -12.42
CA GLN A 192 -10.20 -16.67 -11.09
C GLN A 192 -10.25 -15.59 -9.98
N ALA A 193 -9.42 -14.54 -10.07
CA ALA A 193 -9.46 -13.43 -9.13
C ALA A 193 -10.82 -12.70 -9.13
N ILE A 194 -11.39 -12.49 -10.31
CA ILE A 194 -12.71 -11.88 -10.49
C ILE A 194 -13.79 -12.77 -9.89
N GLU A 195 -13.79 -14.07 -10.19
CA GLU A 195 -14.77 -15.03 -9.66
C GLU A 195 -14.79 -15.06 -8.12
N ILE A 196 -13.61 -15.17 -7.49
CA ILE A 196 -13.48 -15.16 -6.03
C ILE A 196 -14.02 -13.85 -5.44
N HIS A 197 -13.70 -12.72 -6.05
CA HIS A 197 -14.11 -11.41 -5.54
C HIS A 197 -15.60 -11.15 -5.72
N GLU A 198 -16.17 -11.51 -6.87
CA GLU A 198 -17.63 -11.43 -7.10
C GLU A 198 -18.39 -12.33 -6.11
N ALA A 199 -17.88 -13.52 -5.78
CA ALA A 199 -18.46 -14.38 -4.74
C ALA A 199 -18.40 -13.73 -3.35
N LEU A 200 -17.29 -13.07 -2.99
CA LEU A 200 -17.16 -12.33 -1.73
C LEU A 200 -18.16 -11.17 -1.63
N VAL A 201 -18.32 -10.40 -2.71
CA VAL A 201 -19.29 -9.30 -2.75
C VAL A 201 -20.71 -9.84 -2.61
N ALA A 202 -21.05 -10.91 -3.32
CA ALA A 202 -22.34 -11.54 -3.23
C ALA A 202 -22.65 -12.08 -1.82
N ASP A 203 -21.67 -12.69 -1.14
CA ASP A 203 -21.82 -13.14 0.26
C ASP A 203 -22.01 -11.96 1.22
N LEU A 204 -21.23 -10.89 1.06
CA LEU A 204 -21.37 -9.66 1.86
C LEU A 204 -22.76 -9.02 1.66
N GLN A 205 -23.26 -8.98 0.43
CA GLN A 205 -24.61 -8.49 0.11
C GLN A 205 -25.69 -9.40 0.71
N ALA A 206 -25.56 -10.72 0.56
CA ALA A 206 -26.50 -11.69 1.10
C ALA A 206 -26.55 -11.69 2.64
N ASN A 207 -25.45 -11.31 3.29
CA ASN A 207 -25.34 -11.22 4.75
C ASN A 207 -25.46 -9.78 5.28
N SER A 208 -25.64 -8.78 4.42
CA SER A 208 -25.70 -7.35 4.78
C SER A 208 -26.87 -7.02 5.72
N TRP A 209 -27.97 -7.79 5.65
CA TRP A 209 -29.11 -7.66 6.56
C TRP A 209 -28.76 -7.93 8.03
N ARG A 210 -27.66 -8.65 8.32
CA ARG A 210 -27.15 -8.81 9.70
C ARG A 210 -26.48 -7.54 10.21
N ALA A 211 -25.90 -6.73 9.33
CA ALA A 211 -25.27 -5.45 9.66
C ALA A 211 -26.29 -4.29 9.69
N SER A 212 -27.42 -4.41 8.98
CA SER A 212 -28.44 -3.37 8.85
C SER A 212 -29.25 -3.08 10.13
N TRP A 213 -29.14 -3.91 11.18
CA TRP A 213 -29.75 -3.64 12.49
C TRP A 213 -29.23 -2.34 13.15
N PHE A 214 -28.09 -1.81 12.69
CA PHE A 214 -27.44 -0.64 13.27
C PHE A 214 -27.15 0.51 12.28
N SER A 215 -27.56 0.41 11.01
CA SER A 215 -27.26 1.43 9.99
C SER A 215 -28.42 1.68 9.03
N LYS A 216 -28.69 2.95 8.72
CA LYS A 216 -29.80 3.35 7.83
C LYS A 216 -29.53 2.88 6.38
N PRO A 217 -30.49 2.22 5.72
CA PRO A 217 -30.35 1.78 4.34
C PRO A 217 -30.68 2.95 3.40
N THR A 218 -29.71 3.81 3.10
CA THR A 218 -29.95 4.91 2.14
C THR A 218 -28.80 5.25 1.21
N GLU A 219 -27.62 4.61 1.33
CA GLU A 219 -26.53 4.89 0.39
C GLU A 219 -26.52 3.86 -0.74
N PRO A 220 -26.40 4.29 -2.02
CA PRO A 220 -26.22 3.37 -3.13
C PRO A 220 -25.01 2.47 -2.86
N GLU A 221 -25.08 1.21 -3.31
CA GLU A 221 -23.98 0.28 -3.12
C GLU A 221 -22.68 0.91 -3.65
N PRO A 222 -21.61 0.96 -2.84
CA PRO A 222 -20.37 1.57 -3.27
C PRO A 222 -19.86 0.82 -4.49
N ILE A 223 -19.48 1.57 -5.53
CA ILE A 223 -18.90 0.99 -6.73
C ILE A 223 -17.63 0.25 -6.31
N ASP A 224 -17.53 -1.03 -6.66
CA ASP A 224 -16.43 -1.87 -6.24
C ASP A 224 -15.13 -1.53 -6.97
N ALA A 225 -14.31 -0.70 -6.31
CA ALA A 225 -13.00 -0.27 -6.77
C ALA A 225 -12.07 -1.44 -7.10
N THR A 226 -12.18 -2.55 -6.37
CA THR A 226 -11.32 -3.73 -6.55
C THR A 226 -11.68 -4.42 -7.85
N LEU A 227 -12.98 -4.58 -8.12
CA LEU A 227 -13.45 -5.21 -9.35
C LEU A 227 -13.12 -4.36 -10.59
N ILE A 228 -13.13 -3.02 -10.48
CA ILE A 228 -12.63 -2.12 -11.53
C ILE A 228 -11.16 -2.43 -11.86
N GLN A 229 -10.30 -2.55 -10.85
CA GLN A 229 -8.88 -2.86 -11.05
C GLN A 229 -8.68 -4.24 -11.67
N PHE A 230 -9.46 -5.24 -11.26
CA PHE A 230 -9.31 -6.58 -11.81
C PHE A 230 -9.72 -6.64 -13.28
N ARG A 231 -10.83 -5.96 -13.63
CA ARG A 231 -11.27 -5.85 -15.03
C ARG A 231 -10.29 -5.04 -15.87
N ASP A 232 -9.63 -4.03 -15.30
CA ASP A 232 -8.56 -3.27 -15.97
C ASP A 232 -7.38 -4.20 -16.32
N THR A 233 -6.87 -4.96 -15.34
CA THR A 233 -5.83 -5.97 -15.56
C THR A 233 -6.22 -6.96 -16.66
N ARG A 234 -7.47 -7.47 -16.62
CA ARG A 234 -8.00 -8.38 -17.65
C ARG A 234 -8.00 -7.75 -19.04
N GLY A 235 -8.49 -6.52 -19.16
CA GLY A 235 -8.49 -5.75 -20.40
C GLY A 235 -7.07 -5.56 -20.96
N PHE A 236 -6.10 -5.27 -20.08
CA PHE A 236 -4.70 -5.12 -20.44
C PHE A 236 -4.06 -6.43 -20.93
N ILE A 237 -4.37 -7.56 -20.29
CA ILE A 237 -3.95 -8.89 -20.73
C ILE A 237 -4.52 -9.22 -22.12
N LEU A 238 -5.82 -8.99 -22.33
CA LEU A 238 -6.48 -9.22 -23.63
C LEU A 238 -5.84 -8.38 -24.74
N LEU A 239 -5.46 -7.14 -24.43
CA LEU A 239 -4.71 -6.30 -25.36
C LEU A 239 -3.33 -6.90 -25.67
N GLY A 240 -2.62 -7.41 -24.66
CA GLY A 240 -1.34 -8.10 -24.83
C GLY A 240 -1.42 -9.35 -25.72
N LEU A 241 -2.54 -10.08 -25.64
CA LEU A 241 -2.86 -11.24 -26.50
C LEU A 241 -3.29 -10.84 -27.93
N GLY A 242 -3.36 -9.53 -28.23
CA GLY A 242 -3.80 -9.03 -29.53
C GLY A 242 -5.32 -9.01 -29.72
N ASN A 243 -6.11 -9.36 -28.70
CA ASN A 243 -7.57 -9.35 -28.74
C ASN A 243 -8.13 -7.94 -28.42
N LYS A 244 -7.84 -6.97 -29.29
CA LYS A 244 -8.21 -5.56 -29.12
C LYS A 244 -9.72 -5.36 -28.93
N LYS A 245 -10.55 -6.16 -29.62
CA LYS A 245 -12.02 -6.10 -29.51
C LYS A 245 -12.51 -6.49 -28.12
N ALA A 246 -12.02 -7.61 -27.58
CA ALA A 246 -12.40 -8.04 -26.23
C ALA A 246 -11.86 -7.09 -25.16
N ALA A 247 -10.64 -6.57 -25.33
CA ALA A 247 -10.07 -5.57 -24.44
C ALA A 247 -10.93 -4.30 -24.39
N ARG A 248 -11.33 -3.76 -25.56
CA ARG A 248 -12.23 -2.59 -25.63
C ARG A 248 -13.56 -2.84 -24.93
N ALA A 249 -14.18 -4.01 -25.15
CA ALA A 249 -15.42 -4.38 -24.48
C ALA A 249 -15.27 -4.40 -22.94
N GLN A 250 -14.13 -4.87 -22.42
CA GLN A 250 -13.84 -4.81 -20.99
C GLN A 250 -13.72 -3.37 -20.48
N PHE A 251 -12.96 -2.52 -21.18
CA PHE A 251 -12.83 -1.12 -20.78
C PHE A 251 -14.14 -0.35 -20.87
N ASP A 252 -15.05 -0.70 -21.80
CA ASP A 252 -16.38 -0.10 -21.88
C ASP A 252 -17.27 -0.46 -20.68
N ILE A 253 -17.14 -1.68 -20.14
CA ILE A 253 -17.83 -2.07 -18.90
C ILE A 253 -17.30 -1.23 -17.73
N ILE A 254 -15.97 -1.11 -17.61
CA ILE A 254 -15.33 -0.33 -16.55
C ILE A 254 -15.75 1.14 -16.65
N TRP A 255 -15.69 1.71 -17.85
CA TRP A 255 -15.89 3.14 -18.07
C TRP A 255 -17.27 3.64 -17.65
N LYS A 256 -18.31 2.79 -17.81
CA LYS A 256 -19.68 3.12 -17.37
C LYS A 256 -19.77 3.43 -15.88
N SER A 257 -18.97 2.77 -15.04
CA SER A 257 -18.97 2.95 -13.59
C SER A 257 -17.75 3.74 -13.09
N PHE A 258 -16.72 3.89 -13.92
CA PHE A 258 -15.46 4.52 -13.53
C PHE A 258 -15.61 6.00 -13.18
N ASP A 259 -16.37 6.77 -13.96
CA ASP A 259 -16.55 8.20 -13.69
C ASP A 259 -17.31 8.45 -12.38
N ASP A 260 -18.32 7.62 -12.09
CA ASP A 260 -19.08 7.70 -10.85
C ASP A 260 -18.22 7.27 -9.66
N TRP A 261 -17.45 6.19 -9.80
CA TRP A 261 -16.49 5.75 -8.79
C TRP A 261 -15.46 6.83 -8.50
N PHE A 262 -14.88 7.42 -9.55
CA PHE A 262 -13.83 8.43 -9.40
C PHE A 262 -14.37 9.69 -8.71
N LYS A 263 -15.58 10.14 -9.06
CA LYS A 263 -16.26 11.25 -8.37
C LYS A 263 -16.60 10.91 -6.93
N GLN A 264 -17.10 9.70 -6.67
CA GLN A 264 -17.38 9.22 -5.31
C GLN A 264 -16.10 9.21 -4.48
N GLN A 265 -14.99 8.73 -5.04
CA GLN A 265 -13.70 8.70 -4.37
C GLN A 265 -13.17 10.11 -4.10
N GLN A 266 -13.23 11.02 -5.08
CA GLN A 266 -12.86 12.42 -4.85
C GLN A 266 -13.72 13.09 -3.77
N SER A 267 -15.00 12.78 -3.74
CA SER A 267 -15.93 13.30 -2.73
C SER A 267 -15.67 12.69 -1.37
N ALA A 268 -15.37 11.39 -1.29
CA ALA A 268 -14.99 10.70 -0.07
C ALA A 268 -13.66 11.24 0.46
N ASP A 269 -12.68 11.45 -0.40
CA ASP A 269 -11.39 12.03 -0.04
C ASP A 269 -11.55 13.50 0.43
N ALA A 270 -12.44 14.28 -0.20
CA ALA A 270 -12.80 15.64 0.23
C ALA A 270 -13.58 15.65 1.56
N ALA A 271 -14.53 14.73 1.76
CA ALA A 271 -15.29 14.61 3.00
C ALA A 271 -14.40 14.13 4.14
N PHE A 272 -13.49 13.19 3.87
CA PHE A 272 -12.41 12.78 4.76
C PHE A 272 -11.60 14.02 5.15
N LEU A 273 -11.08 14.81 4.19
CA LEU A 273 -10.39 16.08 4.46
C LEU A 273 -11.16 17.05 5.38
N ILE A 274 -12.49 17.16 5.22
CA ILE A 274 -13.32 18.08 6.00
C ILE A 274 -13.59 17.54 7.42
N ASN A 275 -13.90 16.26 7.56
CA ASN A 275 -14.15 15.63 8.86
C ASN A 275 -12.88 15.45 9.68
N GLU A 276 -11.75 15.18 9.02
CA GLU A 276 -10.42 15.07 9.63
C GLU A 276 -9.95 16.39 10.25
N ARG A 277 -10.33 17.55 9.69
CA ARG A 277 -10.08 18.85 10.36
C ARG A 277 -10.75 18.95 11.73
N LYS A 278 -11.72 18.09 12.04
CA LYS A 278 -12.45 18.04 13.32
C LYS A 278 -12.00 16.88 14.22
N SER A 279 -11.34 15.85 13.69
CA SER A 279 -10.85 14.68 14.43
C SER A 279 -9.32 14.74 14.63
N ARG A 280 -8.76 13.99 15.59
CA ARG A 280 -7.30 13.86 15.78
C ARG A 280 -6.65 12.88 14.79
N VAL A 281 -7.24 12.70 13.62
CA VAL A 281 -6.71 11.78 12.64
C VAL A 281 -5.68 12.52 11.78
N ASP A 282 -4.73 11.74 11.31
CA ASP A 282 -3.53 12.20 10.68
C ASP A 282 -3.78 12.67 9.22
N ILE A 283 -3.88 13.99 9.04
CA ILE A 283 -4.03 14.68 7.74
C ILE A 283 -2.95 14.29 6.70
N ARG A 284 -1.85 13.67 7.13
CA ARG A 284 -0.70 13.29 6.31
C ARG A 284 -0.97 12.07 5.43
N MET A 285 -1.96 11.23 5.76
CA MET A 285 -2.31 10.06 4.94
C MET A 285 -3.03 10.45 3.63
N ILE A 286 -3.58 11.66 3.56
CA ILE A 286 -4.48 12.06 2.49
C ILE A 286 -3.79 12.19 1.12
N PRO A 287 -2.63 12.87 0.98
CA PRO A 287 -1.98 12.97 -0.33
C PRO A 287 -1.44 11.63 -0.84
N ASN A 288 -1.14 10.67 0.05
CA ASN A 288 -0.73 9.33 -0.33
C ASN A 288 -1.93 8.54 -0.90
N HIS A 289 -3.10 8.65 -0.26
CA HIS A 289 -4.34 8.05 -0.78
C HIS A 289 -4.78 8.69 -2.10
N LEU A 290 -4.84 10.02 -2.16
CA LEU A 290 -5.16 10.76 -3.40
C LEU A 290 -4.18 10.45 -4.52
N GLY A 291 -2.88 10.40 -4.22
CA GLY A 291 -1.85 10.07 -5.20
C GLY A 291 -2.00 8.66 -5.77
N ALA A 292 -2.28 7.67 -4.91
CA ALA A 292 -2.54 6.30 -5.34
C ALA A 292 -3.81 6.21 -6.20
N THR A 293 -4.91 6.84 -5.78
CA THR A 293 -6.17 6.87 -6.54
C THR A 293 -5.99 7.53 -7.90
N HIS A 294 -5.34 8.70 -7.96
CA HIS A 294 -5.06 9.41 -9.21
C HIS A 294 -4.16 8.59 -10.13
N HIS A 295 -3.15 7.91 -9.59
CA HIS A 295 -2.28 7.03 -10.37
C HIS A 295 -3.06 5.86 -10.97
N SER A 296 -3.85 5.15 -10.17
CA SER A 296 -4.70 4.05 -10.66
C SER A 296 -5.69 4.54 -11.74
N ALA A 297 -6.30 5.70 -11.54
CA ALA A 297 -7.18 6.33 -12.53
C ALA A 297 -6.44 6.63 -13.84
N ALA A 298 -5.23 7.18 -13.76
CA ALA A 298 -4.40 7.47 -14.94
C ALA A 298 -4.00 6.20 -15.69
N VAL A 299 -3.66 5.12 -14.97
CA VAL A 299 -3.34 3.80 -15.55
C VAL A 299 -4.54 3.22 -16.30
N ILE A 300 -5.73 3.22 -15.69
CA ILE A 300 -6.96 2.71 -16.33
C ILE A 300 -7.31 3.51 -17.59
N MET A 301 -7.24 4.84 -17.51
CA MET A 301 -7.45 5.71 -18.67
C MET A 301 -6.44 5.42 -19.78
N TYR A 302 -5.17 5.22 -19.44
CA TYR A 302 -4.12 4.92 -20.40
C TYR A 302 -4.34 3.55 -21.07
N HIS A 303 -4.70 2.51 -20.31
CA HIS A 303 -5.06 1.22 -20.89
C HIS A 303 -6.23 1.32 -21.88
N ARG A 304 -7.28 2.07 -21.52
CA ARG A 304 -8.40 2.35 -22.43
C ARG A 304 -7.91 3.04 -23.71
N MET A 305 -7.07 4.08 -23.60
CA MET A 305 -6.49 4.77 -24.75
C MET A 305 -5.80 3.81 -25.72
N LEU A 306 -5.08 2.80 -25.22
CA LEU A 306 -4.40 1.81 -26.06
C LEU A 306 -5.37 0.97 -26.92
N THR A 307 -6.65 0.89 -26.54
CA THR A 307 -7.69 0.14 -27.28
C THR A 307 -8.45 0.97 -28.31
N LEU A 308 -8.27 2.28 -28.32
CA LEU A 308 -8.97 3.17 -29.25
C LEU A 308 -8.30 3.13 -30.64
N ASP A 309 -9.09 3.45 -31.67
CA ASP A 309 -8.59 3.68 -33.02
C ASP A 309 -8.30 5.16 -33.23
N ARG A 310 -7.09 5.50 -33.71
CA ARG A 310 -6.68 6.90 -33.86
C ARG A 310 -7.57 7.71 -34.81
N ASN A 311 -8.15 7.07 -35.82
CA ASN A 311 -8.98 7.77 -36.80
C ASN A 311 -10.43 7.83 -36.34
N ALA A 312 -10.96 6.73 -35.79
CA ALA A 312 -12.37 6.67 -35.40
C ALA A 312 -12.66 7.33 -34.05
N ASP A 313 -11.70 7.32 -33.12
CA ASP A 313 -11.92 7.70 -31.71
C ASP A 313 -11.09 8.94 -31.28
N GLN A 314 -10.66 9.78 -32.22
CA GLN A 314 -9.75 10.92 -31.96
C GLN A 314 -10.20 11.83 -30.80
N LYS A 315 -11.49 12.17 -30.73
CA LYS A 315 -12.04 13.03 -29.66
C LYS A 315 -11.92 12.38 -28.28
N GLU A 316 -12.13 11.07 -28.20
CA GLU A 316 -12.02 10.33 -26.95
C GLU A 316 -10.56 10.22 -26.51
N LEU A 317 -9.64 9.99 -27.46
CA LEU A 317 -8.19 10.00 -27.22
C LEU A 317 -7.71 11.35 -26.64
N GLU A 318 -8.11 12.47 -27.25
CA GLU A 318 -7.77 13.82 -26.76
C GLU A 318 -8.35 14.09 -25.36
N SER A 319 -9.57 13.63 -25.11
CA SER A 319 -10.22 13.74 -23.80
C SER A 319 -9.46 12.96 -22.73
N LEU A 320 -9.10 11.70 -22.99
CA LEU A 320 -8.34 10.86 -22.07
C LEU A 320 -6.93 11.41 -21.83
N ASP A 321 -6.22 11.84 -22.88
CA ASP A 321 -4.90 12.47 -22.76
C ASP A 321 -4.96 13.69 -21.84
N LYS A 322 -5.91 14.60 -22.07
CA LYS A 322 -6.12 15.79 -21.23
C LYS A 322 -6.45 15.42 -19.78
N ARG A 323 -7.30 14.41 -19.56
CA ARG A 323 -7.66 13.94 -18.21
C ARG A 323 -6.43 13.37 -17.48
N ILE A 324 -5.65 12.51 -18.11
CA ILE A 324 -4.42 11.95 -17.51
C ILE A 324 -3.44 13.06 -17.14
N ARG A 325 -3.21 14.02 -18.05
CA ARG A 325 -2.36 15.20 -17.78
C ARG A 325 -2.87 16.05 -16.64
N SER A 326 -4.20 16.22 -16.52
CA SER A 326 -4.80 16.97 -15.40
C SER A 326 -4.59 16.30 -14.04
N LEU A 327 -4.32 14.99 -14.01
CA LEU A 327 -3.95 14.26 -12.79
C LEU A 327 -2.45 14.34 -12.46
N GLY A 328 -1.66 15.04 -13.29
CA GLY A 328 -0.22 15.22 -13.12
C GLY A 328 0.64 14.11 -13.72
N TYR A 329 0.09 13.33 -14.66
CA TYR A 329 0.80 12.21 -15.28
C TYR A 329 0.94 12.37 -16.80
N GLU A 330 2.00 11.79 -17.36
CA GLU A 330 2.20 11.69 -18.81
C GLU A 330 1.63 10.37 -19.33
N PRO A 331 0.74 10.37 -20.34
CA PRO A 331 0.10 9.16 -20.90
C PRO A 331 1.08 8.36 -21.77
N THR A 332 2.07 7.77 -21.11
CA THR A 332 3.14 7.00 -21.73
C THR A 332 3.31 5.68 -20.98
N ARG A 333 4.18 4.80 -21.50
CA ARG A 333 4.54 3.56 -20.82
C ARG A 333 5.26 3.78 -19.48
N LEU A 334 5.58 5.01 -19.09
CA LEU A 334 6.17 5.35 -17.79
C LEU A 334 5.13 5.38 -16.66
N LEU A 335 3.84 5.25 -16.99
CA LEU A 335 2.78 5.02 -16.00
C LEU A 335 2.89 3.66 -15.32
N PHE A 336 3.69 2.73 -15.88
CA PHE A 336 4.02 1.42 -15.31
C PHE A 336 5.51 1.37 -14.95
#